data_AF-R7J431-F1
#
_entry.id   AF-R7J431-F1
#
_cell.length_a   1.000
_cell.length_b   1.000
_cell.length_c   1.000
_cell.angle_alpha   90.00
_cell.angle_beta   90.00
_cell.angle_gamma   90.00
#
_symmetry.space_group_name_H-M   'P 1'
#
loop_
_entity.id
_entity.type
_entity.pdbx_description
1 polymer ?
#
loop_
_entity_poly.entity_id
_entity_poly.type
_entity_poly.pdbx_seq_one_letter_code
_entity_poly.pdbx_strand_id
1 'polypeptide(L)'
;MKQKHVEFPHRTRQEWLQLAEKYFEAETSDEEERQLKLFLCSAKAQDPAFDELKAVMGYLAVGKSRYRQQNEKRSSFQPWKWRSIAAVFFCCLLSGSLYVLRQQERNQCIAYINGQRCTDSGLVLSHMRLSMNQVSQDTEDFTVESQLESLFDSAEDLNETDKNDYK
;
A
#
# COMPACT_ATOMS: atom_id res chain seq x y z
N MET A 1 15.60 -38.18 -31.27
CA MET A 1 15.98 -38.66 -29.93
C MET A 1 15.79 -40.18 -29.91
N LYS A 2 16.86 -40.97 -29.89
CA LYS A 2 16.77 -42.44 -29.90
C LYS A 2 16.25 -42.91 -28.53
N GLN A 3 15.12 -43.61 -28.51
CA GLN A 3 14.63 -44.29 -27.31
C GLN A 3 15.67 -45.35 -26.93
N LYS A 4 16.41 -45.10 -25.84
CA LYS A 4 17.32 -46.07 -25.25
C LYS A 4 16.44 -47.18 -24.70
N HIS A 5 16.45 -48.33 -25.36
CA HIS A 5 15.73 -49.52 -24.92
C HIS A 5 16.28 -49.88 -23.53
N VAL A 6 15.48 -49.66 -22.49
CA VAL A 6 15.89 -49.99 -21.13
C VAL A 6 15.64 -51.48 -20.97
N GLU A 7 16.69 -52.25 -21.18
CA GLU A 7 16.67 -53.69 -20.94
C GLU A 7 16.49 -53.92 -19.44
N PHE A 8 15.35 -54.50 -19.07
CA PHE A 8 15.04 -54.79 -17.68
C PHE A 8 15.60 -56.19 -17.36
N PRO A 9 16.61 -56.30 -16.49
CA PRO A 9 17.19 -57.59 -16.20
C PRO A 9 16.15 -58.48 -15.51
N HIS A 10 16.02 -59.71 -15.99
CA HIS A 10 15.16 -60.71 -15.38
C HIS A 10 15.88 -61.30 -14.15
N ARG A 11 15.79 -60.57 -13.03
CA ARG A 11 16.28 -61.05 -11.72
C ARG A 11 15.18 -61.73 -10.92
N THR A 12 15.56 -62.74 -10.15
CA THR A 12 14.68 -63.41 -9.18
C THR A 12 14.46 -62.54 -7.93
N ARG A 13 13.45 -62.87 -7.11
CA ARG A 13 13.17 -62.12 -5.87
C ARG A 13 14.39 -62.09 -4.93
N GLN A 14 15.11 -63.20 -4.81
CA GLN A 14 16.28 -63.31 -3.93
C GLN A 14 17.43 -62.44 -4.43
N GLU A 15 17.66 -62.37 -5.73
CA GLU A 15 18.68 -61.49 -6.32
C GLU A 15 18.36 -60.01 -6.11
N TRP A 16 17.08 -59.62 -6.13
CA TRP A 16 16.69 -58.24 -5.79
C TRP A 16 16.94 -57.90 -4.33
N LEU A 17 16.73 -58.86 -3.42
CA LEU A 17 17.03 -58.67 -1.99
C LEU A 17 18.53 -58.57 -1.74
N GLN A 18 19.34 -59.40 -2.39
CA GLN A 18 20.79 -59.29 -2.33
C GLN A 18 21.29 -57.95 -2.88
N LEU A 19 20.66 -57.46 -3.96
CA LEU A 19 20.99 -56.14 -4.51
C LEU A 19 20.58 -55.00 -3.58
N ALA A 20 19.45 -55.14 -2.88
CA ALA A 20 19.02 -54.20 -1.86
C ALA A 20 20.00 -54.14 -0.68
N GLU A 21 20.46 -55.31 -0.20
CA GLU A 21 21.48 -55.40 0.85
C GLU A 21 22.77 -54.70 0.43
N LYS A 22 23.25 -55.00 -0.79
CA LYS A 22 24.42 -54.35 -1.39
C LYS A 22 24.26 -52.83 -1.49
N TYR A 23 23.04 -52.34 -1.73
CA TYR A 23 22.75 -50.90 -1.76
C TYR A 23 22.84 -50.28 -0.37
N PHE A 24 22.35 -50.96 0.66
CA PHE A 24 22.46 -50.50 2.05
C PHE A 24 23.91 -50.48 2.55
N GLU A 25 24.73 -51.44 2.10
CA GLU A 25 26.19 -51.45 2.33
C GLU A 25 26.96 -50.44 1.44
N ALA A 26 26.26 -49.67 0.60
CA ALA A 26 26.84 -48.67 -0.31
C ALA A 26 27.87 -49.24 -1.32
N GLU A 27 27.73 -50.52 -1.69
CA GLU A 27 28.62 -51.20 -2.64
C GLU A 27 28.05 -51.27 -4.07
N THR A 28 26.83 -50.77 -4.30
CA THR A 28 26.19 -50.78 -5.62
C THR A 28 26.83 -49.80 -6.59
N SER A 29 26.88 -50.21 -7.86
CA SER A 29 27.21 -49.32 -8.97
C SER A 29 26.01 -48.47 -9.43
N ASP A 30 26.28 -47.38 -10.15
CA ASP A 30 25.24 -46.49 -10.69
C ASP A 30 24.19 -47.22 -11.57
N GLU A 31 24.63 -48.21 -12.35
CA GLU A 31 23.73 -48.98 -13.22
C GLU A 31 22.86 -49.94 -12.41
N GLU A 32 23.41 -50.56 -11.36
CA GLU A 32 22.66 -51.38 -10.41
C GLU A 32 21.60 -50.56 -9.67
N GLU A 33 21.96 -49.37 -9.20
CA GLU A 33 20.99 -48.46 -8.57
C GLU A 33 19.88 -48.04 -9.53
N ARG A 34 20.23 -47.79 -10.80
CA ARG A 34 19.25 -47.44 -11.83
C ARG A 34 18.26 -48.59 -12.05
N GLN A 35 18.76 -49.83 -12.11
CA GLN A 35 17.94 -51.03 -12.19
C GLN A 35 17.04 -51.17 -10.95
N LEU A 36 17.59 -50.94 -9.75
CA LEU A 36 16.85 -51.01 -8.49
C LEU A 36 15.71 -49.98 -8.46
N LYS A 37 15.97 -48.73 -8.86
CA LYS A 37 14.93 -47.68 -8.98
C LYS A 37 13.80 -48.09 -9.93
N LEU A 38 14.13 -48.67 -11.08
CA LEU A 38 13.13 -49.15 -12.04
C LEU A 38 12.32 -50.33 -11.49
N PHE A 39 12.97 -51.25 -10.77
CA PHE A 39 12.31 -52.37 -10.10
C PHE A 39 11.31 -51.89 -9.04
N LEU A 40 11.69 -50.91 -8.21
CA LEU A 40 10.83 -50.34 -7.17
C LEU A 40 9.58 -49.66 -7.73
N CYS A 41 9.65 -49.15 -8.96
CA CYS A 41 8.49 -48.58 -9.67
C CYS A 41 7.56 -49.65 -10.28
N SER A 42 7.96 -50.92 -10.29
CA SER A 42 7.20 -52.02 -10.89
C SER A 42 6.27 -52.70 -9.88
N ALA A 43 5.21 -53.37 -10.36
CA ALA A 43 4.28 -54.10 -9.49
C ALA A 43 4.94 -55.26 -8.72
N LYS A 44 6.10 -55.77 -9.18
CA LYS A 44 6.83 -56.86 -8.52
C LYS A 44 7.46 -56.44 -7.18
N ALA A 45 7.63 -55.14 -6.95
CA ALA A 45 8.20 -54.60 -5.71
C ALA A 45 7.14 -54.25 -4.65
N GLN A 46 5.89 -54.70 -4.79
CA GLN A 46 4.84 -54.44 -3.79
C GLN A 46 5.03 -55.21 -2.47
N ASP A 47 5.94 -56.18 -2.44
CA ASP A 47 6.29 -56.93 -1.23
C ASP A 47 6.83 -56.01 -0.13
N PRO A 48 6.37 -56.16 1.14
CA PRO A 48 6.86 -55.38 2.28
C PRO A 48 8.37 -55.44 2.49
N ALA A 49 9.04 -56.51 2.03
CA ALA A 49 10.49 -56.64 2.13
C ALA A 49 11.26 -55.52 1.41
N PHE A 50 10.62 -54.78 0.50
CA PHE A 50 11.21 -53.63 -0.21
C PHE A 50 10.72 -52.27 0.28
N ASP A 51 9.88 -52.20 1.33
CA ASP A 51 9.32 -50.94 1.80
C ASP A 51 10.38 -50.02 2.41
N GLU A 52 11.34 -50.58 3.13
CA GLU A 52 12.49 -49.83 3.66
C GLU A 52 13.31 -49.22 2.53
N LEU A 53 13.62 -50.03 1.51
CA LEU A 53 14.35 -49.57 0.34
C LEU A 53 13.59 -48.47 -0.42
N LYS A 54 12.26 -48.59 -0.57
CA LYS A 54 11.41 -47.52 -1.14
C LYS A 54 11.44 -46.26 -0.30
N ALA A 55 11.46 -46.38 1.03
CA ALA A 55 11.52 -45.23 1.91
C ALA A 55 12.85 -44.47 1.75
N VAL A 56 13.97 -45.19 1.69
CA VAL A 56 15.31 -44.62 1.51
C VAL A 56 15.46 -44.00 0.11
N MET A 57 15.24 -44.78 -0.95
CA MET A 57 15.39 -44.29 -2.32
C MET A 57 14.32 -43.27 -2.72
N GLY A 58 13.11 -43.37 -2.16
CA GLY A 58 11.96 -42.52 -2.46
C GLY A 58 11.86 -41.28 -1.58
N TYR A 59 12.76 -41.09 -0.60
CA TYR A 59 12.69 -39.98 0.36
C TYR A 59 12.55 -38.60 -0.31
N LEU A 60 13.33 -38.34 -1.36
CA LEU A 60 13.25 -37.09 -2.12
C LEU A 60 11.95 -36.94 -2.92
N ALA A 61 11.39 -38.04 -3.43
CA ALA A 61 10.13 -38.02 -4.17
C ALA A 61 8.94 -37.74 -3.23
N VAL A 62 8.92 -38.36 -2.05
CA VAL A 62 7.91 -38.15 -1.01
C VAL A 62 8.06 -36.76 -0.38
N GLY A 63 9.29 -36.26 -0.19
CA GLY A 63 9.55 -34.92 0.31
C GLY A 63 8.95 -33.84 -0.60
N LYS A 64 9.14 -33.97 -1.92
CA LYS A 64 8.56 -33.05 -2.92
C LYS A 64 7.03 -33.09 -2.94
N SER A 65 6.41 -34.28 -2.85
CA SER A 65 4.95 -34.39 -2.86
C SER A 65 4.32 -33.81 -1.59
N ARG A 66 4.93 -34.03 -0.42
CA ARG A 66 4.48 -33.43 0.85
C ARG A 66 4.66 -31.92 0.88
N TYR A 67 5.79 -31.41 0.41
CA TYR A 67 6.01 -29.96 0.29
C TYR A 67 4.96 -29.32 -0.64
N ARG A 68 4.68 -29.96 -1.78
CA ARG A 68 3.65 -29.50 -2.72
C ARG A 68 2.25 -29.52 -2.10
N GLN A 69 1.86 -30.61 -1.43
CA GLN A 69 0.56 -30.69 -0.73
C GLN A 69 0.43 -29.66 0.40
N GLN A 70 1.51 -29.38 1.14
CA GLN A 70 1.51 -28.37 2.19
C GLN A 70 1.37 -26.96 1.62
N ASN A 71 2.00 -26.65 0.48
CA ASN A 71 1.85 -25.37 -0.20
C ASN A 71 0.49 -25.23 -0.91
N GLU A 72 -0.03 -26.29 -1.52
CA GLU A 72 -1.37 -26.26 -2.16
C GLU A 72 -2.47 -26.02 -1.11
N LYS A 73 -2.36 -26.61 0.09
CA LYS A 73 -3.28 -26.31 1.21
C LYS A 73 -3.20 -24.85 1.68
N ARG A 74 -2.02 -24.22 1.60
CA ARG A 74 -1.81 -22.80 1.94
C ARG A 74 -2.25 -21.85 0.81
N SER A 75 -2.36 -22.35 -0.42
CA SER A 75 -2.80 -21.62 -1.61
C SER A 75 -4.31 -21.69 -1.86
N SER A 76 -5.11 -22.08 -0.86
CA SER A 76 -6.54 -21.78 -0.89
C SER A 76 -6.73 -20.36 -0.37
N PHE A 77 -6.55 -19.37 -1.26
CA PHE A 77 -7.07 -18.03 -1.03
C PHE A 77 -8.59 -18.14 -0.90
N GLN A 78 -9.07 -18.38 0.31
CA GLN A 78 -10.48 -18.49 0.62
C GLN A 78 -11.08 -17.07 0.53
N PRO A 79 -11.81 -16.72 -0.54
CA PRO A 79 -12.24 -15.35 -0.82
C PRO A 79 -13.27 -14.82 0.20
N TRP A 80 -13.75 -15.68 1.10
CA TRP A 80 -14.68 -15.30 2.16
C TRP A 80 -14.08 -14.38 3.23
N LYS A 81 -12.77 -14.41 3.47
CA LYS A 81 -12.17 -13.58 4.53
C LYS A 81 -12.11 -12.09 4.17
N TRP A 82 -12.28 -11.73 2.89
CA TRP A 82 -12.17 -10.35 2.40
C TRP A 82 -13.52 -9.63 2.37
N ARG A 83 -14.63 -10.35 2.58
CA ARG A 83 -15.98 -9.77 2.61
C ARG A 83 -16.18 -8.83 3.80
N SER A 84 -15.58 -9.14 4.95
CA SER A 84 -15.69 -8.29 6.15
C SER A 84 -14.92 -6.98 6.03
N ILE A 85 -13.79 -6.98 5.31
CA ILE A 85 -12.96 -5.78 5.14
C ILE A 85 -13.67 -4.75 4.26
N ALA A 86 -14.28 -5.20 3.15
CA ALA A 86 -15.01 -4.33 2.24
C ALA A 86 -16.21 -3.61 2.91
N ALA A 87 -16.92 -4.30 3.81
CA ALA A 87 -18.04 -3.70 4.54
C ALA A 87 -17.60 -2.58 5.49
N VAL A 88 -16.48 -2.76 6.20
CA VAL A 88 -15.93 -1.73 7.10
C VAL A 88 -15.50 -0.49 6.32
N PHE A 89 -14.81 -0.67 5.18
CA PHE A 89 -14.45 0.46 4.31
C PHE A 89 -15.69 1.23 3.83
N PHE A 90 -16.74 0.53 3.39
CA PHE A 90 -17.96 1.17 2.93
C PHE A 90 -18.68 1.94 4.04
N CYS A 91 -18.78 1.36 5.24
CA CYS A 91 -19.36 2.04 6.40
C CYS A 91 -18.56 3.30 6.78
N CYS A 92 -17.23 3.22 6.84
CA CYS A 92 -16.38 4.36 7.16
C CYS A 92 -16.49 5.48 6.12
N LEU A 93 -16.53 5.13 4.83
CA LEU A 93 -16.71 6.10 3.74
C LEU A 93 -18.08 6.80 3.82
N LEU A 94 -19.15 6.05 4.06
CA LEU A 94 -20.49 6.62 4.21
C LEU A 94 -20.59 7.53 5.44
N SER A 95 -20.08 7.08 6.59
CA SER A 95 -20.11 7.89 7.81
C SER A 95 -19.26 9.15 7.68
N GLY A 96 -18.07 9.04 7.05
CA GLY A 96 -17.19 10.18 6.81
C GLY A 96 -17.81 11.20 5.85
N SER A 97 -18.41 10.73 4.74
CA SER A 97 -19.10 11.59 3.78
C SER A 97 -20.26 12.35 4.43
N LEU A 98 -21.08 11.67 5.23
CA LEU A 98 -22.20 12.31 5.94
C LEU A 98 -21.72 13.33 6.99
N TYR A 99 -20.59 13.03 7.66
CA TYR A 99 -19.99 13.95 8.63
C TYR A 99 -19.48 15.23 7.95
N VAL A 100 -18.80 15.13 6.80
CA VAL A 100 -18.31 16.30 6.05
C VAL A 100 -19.47 17.19 5.58
N LEU A 101 -20.54 16.59 5.06
CA LEU A 101 -21.74 17.34 4.64
C LEU A 101 -22.39 18.08 5.82
N ARG A 102 -22.48 17.45 6.99
CA ARG A 102 -22.97 18.12 8.21
C ARG A 102 -22.04 19.23 8.71
N GLN A 103 -20.73 19.07 8.57
CA GLN A 103 -19.77 20.06 9.01
C GLN A 103 -19.84 21.33 8.15
N GLN A 104 -20.18 21.20 6.86
CA GLN A 104 -20.37 22.35 5.98
C GLN A 104 -21.47 23.30 6.48
N GLU A 105 -22.51 22.79 7.15
CA GLU A 105 -23.55 23.64 7.75
C GLU A 105 -23.12 24.32 9.06
N ARG A 106 -22.09 23.80 9.74
CA ARG A 106 -21.61 24.33 11.03
C ARG A 106 -20.59 25.46 10.90
N ASN A 107 -19.95 25.58 9.74
CA ASN A 107 -18.99 26.64 9.46
C ASN A 107 -19.70 27.89 8.92
N GLN A 108 -20.58 28.48 9.73
CA GLN A 108 -21.26 29.74 9.38
C GLN A 108 -20.32 30.93 9.61
N CYS A 109 -20.01 31.65 8.54
CA CYS A 109 -19.28 32.91 8.61
C CYS A 109 -20.25 34.02 9.01
N ILE A 110 -20.11 34.55 10.23
CA ILE A 110 -20.93 35.67 10.71
C ILE A 110 -20.14 36.96 10.53
N ALA A 111 -20.67 37.89 9.74
CA ALA A 111 -20.16 39.27 9.70
C ALA A 111 -21.31 40.26 9.83
N TYR A 112 -21.00 41.44 10.36
CA TYR A 112 -21.94 42.54 10.48
C TYR A 112 -21.63 43.55 9.40
N ILE A 113 -22.58 43.76 8.49
CA ILE A 113 -22.45 44.73 7.42
C ILE A 113 -23.57 45.75 7.65
N ASN A 114 -23.22 47.03 7.79
CA ASN A 114 -24.16 48.11 8.10
C ASN A 114 -25.06 47.84 9.33
N GLY A 115 -24.50 47.17 10.36
CA GLY A 115 -25.22 46.82 11.58
C GLY A 115 -26.19 45.63 11.46
N GLN A 116 -26.32 45.01 10.28
CA GLN A 116 -27.12 43.80 10.08
C GLN A 116 -26.25 42.55 10.07
N ARG A 117 -26.73 41.48 10.71
CA ARG A 117 -26.05 40.19 10.78
C ARG A 117 -26.21 39.43 9.45
N CYS A 118 -25.10 39.23 8.76
CA CYS A 118 -25.02 38.42 7.55
C CYS A 118 -24.34 37.07 7.86
N THR A 119 -24.92 35.97 7.39
CA THR A 119 -24.42 34.58 7.60
C THR A 119 -24.03 33.88 6.31
N ASP A 120 -24.27 34.51 5.16
CA ASP A 120 -23.86 34.00 3.86
C ASP A 120 -22.36 34.24 3.64
N SER A 121 -21.58 33.17 3.75
CA SER A 121 -20.12 33.18 3.57
C SER A 121 -19.70 33.78 2.22
N GLY A 122 -20.49 33.61 1.15
CA GLY A 122 -20.16 34.16 -0.17
C GLY A 122 -20.21 35.69 -0.17
N LEU A 123 -21.29 36.24 0.38
CA LEU A 123 -21.50 37.67 0.50
C LEU A 123 -20.50 38.33 1.47
N VAL A 124 -20.20 37.66 2.59
CA VAL A 124 -19.21 38.16 3.56
C VAL A 124 -17.83 38.23 2.93
N LEU A 125 -17.38 37.18 2.24
CA LEU A 125 -16.07 37.18 1.58
C LEU A 125 -15.99 38.21 0.45
N SER A 126 -17.06 38.42 -0.32
CA SER A 126 -17.06 39.44 -1.38
C SER A 126 -16.94 40.84 -0.77
N HIS A 127 -17.67 41.14 0.31
CA HIS A 127 -17.55 42.41 1.01
C HIS A 127 -16.16 42.61 1.61
N MET A 128 -15.58 41.58 2.23
CA MET A 128 -14.20 41.64 2.75
C MET A 128 -13.20 41.98 1.64
N ARG A 129 -13.31 41.33 0.46
CA ARG A 129 -12.43 41.61 -0.68
C ARG A 129 -12.60 43.04 -1.19
N LEU A 130 -13.84 43.54 -1.24
CA LEU A 130 -14.10 44.92 -1.64
C LEU A 130 -13.50 45.92 -0.66
N SER A 131 -13.69 45.73 0.65
CA SER A 131 -13.11 46.59 1.68
C SER A 131 -11.58 46.57 1.65
N MET A 132 -10.97 45.41 1.44
CA MET A 132 -9.51 45.29 1.36
C MET A 132 -8.95 45.96 0.11
N ASN A 133 -9.60 45.80 -1.04
CA ASN A 133 -9.21 46.50 -2.27
C ASN A 133 -9.40 48.01 -2.19
N GLN A 134 -10.45 48.49 -1.52
CA GLN A 134 -10.65 49.92 -1.27
C GLN A 134 -9.52 50.50 -0.42
N VAL A 135 -9.17 49.83 0.69
CA VAL A 135 -8.04 50.24 1.53
C VAL A 135 -6.71 50.23 0.76
N SER A 136 -6.51 49.27 -0.14
CA SER A 136 -5.32 49.22 -1.00
C SER A 136 -5.29 50.30 -2.09
N GLN A 137 -6.44 50.71 -2.63
CA GLN A 137 -6.52 51.82 -3.59
C GLN A 137 -6.35 53.17 -2.90
N ASP A 138 -6.94 53.35 -1.72
CA ASP A 138 -6.75 54.57 -0.93
C ASP A 138 -5.26 54.76 -0.57
N THR A 139 -4.48 53.70 -0.37
CA THR A 139 -3.03 53.83 -0.12
C THR A 139 -2.20 54.25 -1.34
N GLU A 140 -2.71 54.14 -2.57
CA GLU A 140 -1.99 54.62 -3.77
C GLU A 140 -2.33 56.08 -4.12
N ASP A 141 -3.55 56.55 -3.86
CA ASP A 141 -3.93 57.96 -4.01
C ASP A 141 -3.59 58.83 -2.76
N PHE A 142 -3.28 58.20 -1.63
CA PHE A 142 -2.86 58.85 -0.38
C PHE A 142 -1.34 58.78 -0.24
N THR A 143 -0.61 59.65 -0.94
CA THR A 143 0.79 59.87 -0.61
C THR A 143 0.85 60.63 0.71
N VAL A 144 1.39 59.97 1.74
CA VAL A 144 1.64 60.56 3.08
C VAL A 144 2.40 61.90 2.97
N GLU A 145 3.19 62.05 1.92
CA GLU A 145 3.92 63.26 1.56
C GLU A 145 2.98 64.45 1.30
N SER A 146 1.87 64.28 0.57
CA SER A 146 0.91 65.37 0.29
C SER A 146 0.18 65.87 1.56
N GLN A 147 -0.08 64.96 2.51
CA GLN A 147 -0.69 65.32 3.79
C GLN A 147 0.30 66.01 4.72
N LEU A 148 1.54 65.54 4.76
CA LEU A 148 2.59 66.22 5.51
C LEU A 148 2.89 67.60 4.94
N GLU A 149 2.92 67.74 3.61
CA GLU A 149 3.10 69.02 2.92
C GLU A 149 2.01 70.03 3.34
N SER A 150 0.73 69.62 3.37
CA SER A 150 -0.36 70.49 3.84
C SER A 150 -0.26 70.89 5.33
N LEU A 151 0.34 70.03 6.16
CA LEU A 151 0.56 70.30 7.59
C LEU A 151 1.75 71.23 7.82
N PHE A 152 2.79 71.15 6.97
CA PHE A 152 3.95 72.04 7.03
C PHE A 152 3.65 73.41 6.42
N ASP A 153 2.90 73.50 5.31
CA ASP A 153 2.42 74.77 4.74
C ASP A 153 1.57 75.54 5.77
N SER A 154 0.64 74.85 6.44
CA SER A 154 -0.19 75.47 7.49
C SER A 154 0.63 75.95 8.69
N ALA A 155 1.79 75.34 8.96
CA ALA A 155 2.66 75.74 10.06
C ALA A 155 3.63 76.88 9.66
N GLU A 156 4.00 76.97 8.39
CA GLU A 156 4.84 78.02 7.83
C GLU A 156 4.06 79.34 7.69
N ASP A 157 2.78 79.28 7.28
CA ASP A 157 1.85 80.42 7.27
C ASP A 157 1.68 81.06 8.68
N LEU A 158 1.73 80.25 9.74
CA LEU A 158 1.67 80.73 11.12
C LEU A 158 2.98 81.39 11.58
N ASN A 159 4.11 81.10 10.93
CA ASN A 159 5.42 81.63 11.29
C ASN A 159 5.76 82.94 10.54
N GLU A 160 5.13 83.20 9.39
CA GLU A 160 5.22 84.51 8.72
C GLU A 160 4.35 85.59 9.38
N THR A 161 3.29 85.20 10.09
CA THR A 161 2.41 86.15 10.78
C THR A 161 3.02 86.73 12.06
N ASP A 162 4.02 86.06 12.68
CA ASP A 162 4.69 86.50 13.91
C ASP A 162 5.92 87.41 13.67
N LYS A 163 6.43 87.50 12.44
CA LYS A 163 7.65 88.27 12.11
C LYS A 163 7.42 89.73 11.72
N ASN A 164 6.18 90.19 11.54
CA ASN A 164 5.89 91.56 11.10
C ASN A 164 5.47 92.53 12.22
N ASP A 165 5.63 92.17 13.50
CA ASP A 165 5.21 93.04 14.62
C ASP A 165 6.33 93.56 15.54
N TYR A 166 7.61 93.48 15.13
CA TYR A 166 8.69 94.26 15.77
C TYR A 166 9.71 94.82 14.77
N LYS A 167 9.39 96.03 14.29
CA LYS A 167 10.27 97.15 13.88
C LYS A 167 10.62 97.34 12.41
#